data_AF-A0A356P9Z6-F1
#
_entry.id   AF-A0A356P9Z6-F1
#
_cell.length_a   1.000
_cell.length_b   1.000
_cell.length_c   1.000
_cell.angle_alpha   90.00
_cell.angle_beta   90.00
_cell.angle_gamma   90.00
#
_symmetry.space_group_name_H-M   'P 1'
#
loop_
_entity.id
_entity.type
_entity.pdbx_description
1 polymer ?
#
loop_
_entity_poly.entity_id
_entity_poly.type
_entity_poly.pdbx_seq_one_letter_code
_entity_poly.pdbx_strand_id
1 'polypeptide(L)'
;MTNPQVKPVILSEQVQTTLTTLEPLTRKVFLSLTPPSPRDNRADVDQVRQMLERSCDNVSVPLSLMRKLPSLCRGADWKVTATLAEIGKGWKLIELEPGDTTNEQFGLAIDIGTTTVVVYLIDLCDGKVLNHAAAYNAQIIMGEDILTRIRQALEPGGLDRLQKAVVETLNRLIKDLCPLPRETQKITAVAIGANTTMIHLLLGLNPASICRDPYTPSVNNPGLIPADEIGLDINPLAPVYCLPSIGSYLGGDVIGGILVSGMHKKADVSLFVDIGTNGEIVMGN
;
A
#
# COMPACT_ATOMS: atom_id res chain seq x y z
N MET A 1 -32.81 37.91 14.06
CA MET A 1 -31.49 37.35 14.41
C MET A 1 -30.85 36.91 13.11
N THR A 2 -29.94 37.71 12.58
CA THR A 2 -29.23 37.43 11.33
C THR A 2 -28.22 36.32 11.57
N ASN A 3 -28.43 35.18 10.91
CA ASN A 3 -27.45 34.10 10.88
C ASN A 3 -26.11 34.69 10.41
N PRO A 4 -25.00 34.53 11.15
CA PRO A 4 -23.71 35.05 10.69
C PRO A 4 -23.42 34.46 9.31
N GLN A 5 -23.11 35.32 8.34
CA GLN A 5 -22.72 34.90 7.00
C GLN A 5 -21.46 34.04 7.12
N VAL A 6 -21.63 32.72 7.14
CA VAL A 6 -20.53 31.77 7.04
C VAL A 6 -19.95 31.94 5.64
N LYS A 7 -18.80 32.59 5.55
CA LYS A 7 -18.10 32.75 4.27
C LYS A 7 -17.59 31.36 3.86
N PRO A 8 -17.98 30.82 2.70
CA PRO A 8 -17.46 29.54 2.25
C PRO A 8 -15.94 29.64 2.10
N VAL A 9 -15.21 28.75 2.76
CA VAL A 9 -13.76 28.64 2.66
C VAL A 9 -13.46 27.58 1.60
N ILE A 10 -12.87 28.00 0.49
CA ILE A 10 -12.37 27.08 -0.54
C ILE A 10 -10.94 26.73 -0.14
N LEU A 11 -10.70 25.46 0.19
CA LEU A 11 -9.36 24.94 0.44
C LEU A 11 -8.70 24.65 -0.91
N SER A 12 -7.96 25.62 -1.45
CA SER A 12 -7.22 25.50 -2.71
C SER A 12 -5.74 25.15 -2.54
N GLU A 13 -5.23 25.25 -1.31
CA GLU A 13 -3.84 24.88 -0.97
C GLU A 13 -3.77 23.44 -0.47
N GLN A 14 -2.60 22.81 -0.62
CA GLN A 14 -2.37 21.45 -0.16
C GLN A 14 -2.66 21.34 1.34
N VAL A 15 -3.63 20.50 1.72
CA VAL A 15 -3.89 20.20 3.13
C VAL A 15 -2.78 19.28 3.64
N GLN A 16 -1.82 19.84 4.35
CA GLN A 16 -0.80 19.05 5.05
C GLN A 16 -1.32 18.70 6.45
N THR A 17 -1.57 17.41 6.68
CA THR A 17 -1.83 16.90 8.03
C THR A 17 -0.49 16.56 8.69
N THR A 18 -0.22 17.15 9.86
CA THR A 18 0.93 16.76 10.67
C THR A 18 0.57 15.50 11.46
N LEU A 19 1.22 14.37 11.16
CA LEU A 19 1.11 13.17 11.98
C LEU A 19 2.03 13.32 13.20
N THR A 20 1.47 13.31 14.41
CA THR A 20 2.25 13.39 15.66
C THR A 20 2.89 12.06 16.06
N THR A 21 2.32 10.95 15.58
CA THR A 21 2.81 9.59 15.80
C THR A 21 2.70 8.82 14.50
N LEU A 22 3.78 8.16 14.08
CA LEU A 22 3.80 7.32 12.88
C LEU A 22 3.68 5.85 13.27
N GLU A 23 2.64 5.20 12.74
CA GLU A 23 2.42 3.77 12.87
C GLU A 23 2.34 3.15 11.46
N PRO A 24 3.49 2.97 10.77
CA PRO A 24 3.50 2.37 9.44
C PRO A 24 3.02 0.91 9.45
N LEU A 25 2.56 0.44 8.28
CA LEU A 25 2.09 -0.94 8.06
C LEU A 25 3.16 -2.01 8.36
N THR A 26 4.42 -1.60 8.36
CA THR A 26 5.56 -2.44 8.72
C THR A 26 6.36 -1.85 9.87
N ARG A 27 7.06 -2.70 10.62
CA ARG A 27 7.91 -2.29 11.75
C ARG A 27 9.26 -3.00 11.67
N LYS A 28 10.35 -2.27 11.87
CA LYS A 28 11.68 -2.84 12.00
C LYS A 28 12.07 -3.03 13.47
N VAL A 29 12.68 -4.17 13.78
CA VAL A 29 13.17 -4.51 15.13
C VAL A 29 14.59 -5.04 15.02
N PHE A 30 15.55 -4.34 15.64
CA PHE A 30 16.92 -4.83 15.78
C PHE A 30 17.01 -5.93 16.84
N LEU A 31 17.67 -7.04 16.50
CA LEU A 31 17.83 -8.22 17.33
C LEU A 31 19.31 -8.55 17.52
N SER A 32 19.70 -8.72 18.78
CA SER A 32 20.98 -9.34 19.16
C SER A 32 20.70 -10.77 19.64
N LEU A 33 20.91 -11.74 18.76
CA LEU A 33 20.69 -13.16 19.00
C LEU A 33 21.87 -13.78 19.77
N THR A 34 21.64 -14.92 20.42
CA THR A 34 22.70 -15.66 21.12
C THR A 34 23.19 -16.81 20.21
N PRO A 35 24.50 -16.89 19.89
CA PRO A 35 25.05 -18.01 19.14
C PRO A 35 24.76 -19.37 19.82
N PRO A 36 24.56 -20.45 19.06
CA PRO A 36 24.32 -21.77 19.61
C PRO A 36 25.55 -22.27 20.38
N SER A 37 25.30 -22.94 21.50
CA SER A 37 26.34 -23.53 22.35
C SER A 37 25.87 -24.88 22.90
N PRO A 38 26.76 -25.70 23.50
CA PRO A 38 26.34 -26.94 24.15
C PRO A 38 25.29 -26.75 25.27
N ARG A 39 25.17 -25.53 25.82
CA ARG A 39 24.18 -25.18 26.86
C ARG A 39 22.93 -24.49 26.30
N ASP A 40 22.93 -24.06 25.04
CA ASP A 40 21.81 -23.41 24.37
C ASP A 40 21.76 -23.86 22.90
N ASN A 41 20.93 -24.85 22.62
CA ASN A 41 20.75 -25.47 21.30
C ASN A 41 19.40 -25.12 20.65
N ARG A 42 18.80 -23.98 21.04
CA ARG A 42 17.56 -23.50 20.43
C ARG A 42 17.74 -23.27 18.93
N ALA A 43 16.69 -23.55 18.16
CA ALA A 43 16.72 -23.33 16.72
C ALA A 43 16.74 -21.83 16.39
N ASP A 44 17.52 -21.44 15.38
CA ASP A 44 17.71 -20.03 14.99
C ASP A 44 16.37 -19.32 14.70
N VAL A 45 15.46 -19.99 13.99
CA VAL A 45 14.12 -19.47 13.66
C VAL A 45 13.29 -19.26 14.93
N ASP A 46 13.35 -20.20 15.88
CA ASP A 46 12.60 -20.10 17.14
C ASP A 46 13.16 -18.98 18.01
N GLN A 47 14.47 -18.78 18.03
CA GLN A 47 15.10 -17.68 18.76
C GLN A 47 14.65 -16.32 18.21
N VAL A 48 14.64 -16.16 16.88
CA VAL A 48 14.14 -14.94 16.21
C VAL A 48 12.67 -14.70 16.55
N ARG A 49 11.82 -15.71 16.39
CA ARG A 49 10.39 -15.63 16.71
C ARG A 49 10.15 -15.26 18.18
N GLN A 50 10.79 -15.95 19.12
CA GLN A 50 10.67 -15.67 20.55
C GLN A 50 11.11 -14.25 20.93
N MET A 51 12.14 -13.71 20.27
CA MET A 51 12.57 -12.34 20.54
C MET A 51 11.58 -11.31 19.99
N LEU A 52 11.01 -11.55 18.81
CA LEU A 52 9.99 -10.68 18.21
C LEU A 52 8.67 -10.73 19.00
N GLU A 53 8.31 -11.90 19.52
CA GLU A 53 7.12 -12.11 20.37
C GLU A 53 7.16 -11.36 21.70
N ARG A 54 8.30 -10.75 22.08
CA ARG A 54 8.39 -9.87 23.26
C ARG A 54 7.78 -8.49 23.03
N SER A 55 7.71 -8.05 21.77
CA SER A 55 7.22 -6.73 21.39
C SER A 55 6.00 -6.77 20.46
N CYS A 56 5.72 -7.93 19.87
CA CYS A 56 4.67 -8.09 18.86
C CYS A 56 3.94 -9.42 19.08
N ASP A 57 2.63 -9.39 19.25
CA ASP A 57 1.87 -10.62 19.48
C ASP A 57 1.76 -11.48 18.22
N ASN A 58 1.87 -12.80 18.37
CA ASN A 58 1.60 -13.80 17.32
C ASN A 58 2.43 -13.57 16.03
N VAL A 59 3.73 -13.85 16.09
CA VAL A 59 4.66 -13.67 14.97
C VAL A 59 4.77 -14.95 14.13
N SER A 60 4.33 -14.88 12.89
CA SER A 60 4.51 -15.93 11.89
C SER A 60 5.79 -15.72 11.07
N VAL A 61 6.52 -16.81 10.80
CA VAL A 61 7.73 -16.79 9.97
C VAL A 61 7.46 -17.64 8.71
N PRO A 62 7.48 -17.06 7.50
CA PRO A 62 7.25 -17.82 6.27
C PRO A 62 8.42 -18.74 5.94
N LEU A 63 8.13 -19.86 5.27
CA LEU A 63 9.12 -20.86 4.87
C LEU A 63 10.30 -20.27 4.05
N SER A 64 10.02 -19.27 3.22
CA SER A 64 11.04 -18.56 2.43
C SER A 64 12.12 -17.92 3.30
N LEU A 65 11.75 -17.39 4.47
CA LEU A 65 12.68 -16.83 5.44
C LEU A 65 13.30 -17.90 6.32
N MET A 66 12.55 -18.93 6.74
CA MET A 66 13.11 -20.07 7.49
C MET A 66 14.33 -20.69 6.81
N ARG A 67 14.32 -20.74 5.46
CA ARG A 67 15.44 -21.26 4.65
C ARG A 67 16.68 -20.37 4.67
N LYS A 68 16.52 -19.06 4.85
CA LYS A 68 17.61 -18.06 4.79
C LYS A 68 18.13 -17.67 6.18
N LEU A 69 17.27 -17.72 7.19
CA LEU A 69 17.53 -17.27 8.56
C LEU A 69 18.84 -17.85 9.15
N PRO A 70 19.08 -19.17 9.14
CA PRO A 70 20.28 -19.75 9.77
C PRO A 70 21.61 -19.24 9.21
N SER A 71 21.71 -19.13 7.88
CA SER A 71 22.94 -18.66 7.23
C SER A 71 23.13 -17.16 7.41
N LEU A 72 22.05 -16.38 7.37
CA LEU A 72 22.09 -14.94 7.58
C LEU A 72 22.52 -14.59 9.01
N CYS A 73 21.93 -15.23 10.03
CA CYS A 73 22.29 -14.99 11.43
C CYS A 73 23.78 -15.29 11.70
N ARG A 74 24.32 -16.38 11.14
CA ARG A 74 25.75 -16.73 11.27
C ARG A 74 26.65 -15.73 10.55
N GLY A 75 26.27 -15.29 9.34
CA GLY A 75 27.04 -14.33 8.57
C GLY A 75 27.01 -12.91 9.14
N ALA A 76 26.00 -12.57 9.93
CA ALA A 76 25.78 -11.25 10.51
C ALA A 76 26.27 -11.12 11.97
N ASP A 77 27.09 -12.05 12.45
CA ASP A 77 27.54 -12.10 13.86
C ASP A 77 26.35 -12.03 14.84
N TRP A 78 25.25 -12.72 14.50
CA TRP A 78 24.04 -12.80 15.31
C TRP A 78 23.35 -11.46 15.58
N LYS A 79 23.69 -10.42 14.83
CA LYS A 79 23.06 -9.09 14.87
C LYS A 79 22.29 -8.86 13.59
N VAL A 80 20.97 -8.77 13.70
CA VAL A 80 20.08 -8.73 12.55
C VAL A 80 18.92 -7.78 12.80
N THR A 81 18.35 -7.23 11.73
CA THR A 81 17.14 -6.41 11.79
C THR A 81 16.00 -7.16 11.11
N ALA A 82 14.92 -7.38 11.85
CA ALA A 82 13.70 -8.01 11.38
C ALA A 82 12.71 -6.96 10.91
N THR A 83 12.11 -7.16 9.72
CA THR A 83 10.96 -6.36 9.28
C THR A 83 9.68 -7.18 9.42
N LEU A 84 8.75 -6.66 10.20
CA LEU A 84 7.44 -7.25 10.46
C LEU A 84 6.35 -6.49 9.69
N ALA A 85 5.39 -7.21 9.11
CA ALA A 85 4.17 -6.67 8.54
C ALA A 85 2.96 -7.07 9.37
N GLU A 86 2.03 -6.14 9.57
CA GLU A 86 0.74 -6.44 10.19
C GLU A 86 -0.12 -7.27 9.23
N ILE A 87 -0.77 -8.32 9.74
CA ILE A 87 -1.67 -9.19 8.96
C ILE A 87 -3.08 -9.28 9.57
N GLY A 88 -3.47 -8.27 10.35
CA GLY A 88 -4.77 -8.13 11.02
C GLY A 88 -5.00 -9.03 12.25
N LYS A 89 -4.34 -10.19 12.35
CA LYS A 89 -4.43 -11.11 13.52
C LYS A 89 -3.09 -11.34 14.22
N GLY A 90 -2.10 -10.49 13.94
CA GLY A 90 -0.74 -10.64 14.41
C GLY A 90 0.25 -10.10 13.38
N TRP A 91 1.48 -10.59 13.45
CA TRP A 91 2.58 -10.10 12.65
C TRP A 91 3.18 -11.21 11.79
N LYS A 92 3.69 -10.82 10.63
CA LYS A 92 4.44 -11.72 9.74
C LYS A 92 5.83 -11.16 9.54
N LEU A 93 6.86 -11.99 9.74
CA LEU A 93 8.22 -11.63 9.35
C LEU A 93 8.28 -11.62 7.81
N ILE A 94 8.63 -10.47 7.23
CA ILE A 94 8.71 -10.28 5.78
C ILE A 94 10.13 -10.10 5.27
N GLU A 95 11.06 -9.68 6.13
CA GLU A 95 12.48 -9.56 5.79
C GLU A 95 13.38 -9.73 7.02
N LEU A 96 14.62 -10.19 6.80
CA LEU A 96 15.69 -10.14 7.79
C LEU A 96 16.99 -9.63 7.15
N GLU A 97 17.57 -8.60 7.73
CA GLU A 97 18.79 -7.94 7.24
C GLU A 97 19.95 -8.09 8.23
N PRO A 98 21.22 -8.16 7.77
CA PRO A 98 22.38 -8.14 8.66
C PRO A 98 22.59 -6.76 9.28
N GLY A 99 22.99 -6.73 10.56
CA GLY A 99 23.26 -5.48 11.28
C GLY A 99 22.00 -4.73 11.72
N ASP A 100 22.19 -3.46 12.10
CA ASP A 100 21.11 -2.56 12.49
C ASP A 100 20.71 -1.67 11.29
N THR A 101 19.54 -1.95 10.71
CA THR A 101 18.95 -1.21 9.57
C THR A 101 17.63 -0.56 9.96
N THR A 102 17.40 -0.35 11.27
CA THR A 102 16.14 0.21 11.79
C THR A 102 15.84 1.62 11.30
N ASN A 103 16.86 2.37 10.89
CA ASN A 103 16.75 3.71 10.32
C ASN A 103 16.56 3.73 8.79
N GLU A 104 16.39 2.57 8.15
CA GLU A 104 16.21 2.45 6.70
C GLU A 104 14.89 1.75 6.38
N GLN A 105 13.76 2.47 6.45
CA GLN A 105 12.46 1.87 6.20
C GLN A 105 11.71 2.65 5.11
N PHE A 106 11.38 1.98 4.01
CA PHE A 106 10.76 2.65 2.85
C PHE A 106 9.40 2.04 2.51
N GLY A 107 8.52 2.88 2.01
CA GLY A 107 7.20 2.49 1.51
C GLY A 107 6.77 3.34 0.32
N LEU A 108 5.65 2.96 -0.29
CA LEU A 108 5.05 3.67 -1.41
C LEU A 108 3.64 4.16 -1.07
N ALA A 109 3.34 5.40 -1.45
CA ALA A 109 1.96 5.85 -1.62
C ALA A 109 1.68 5.99 -3.11
N ILE A 110 0.61 5.34 -3.58
CA ILE A 110 0.30 5.22 -5.00
C ILE A 110 -1.11 5.75 -5.24
N ASP A 111 -1.25 6.63 -6.22
CA ASP A 111 -2.54 7.07 -6.75
C ASP A 111 -2.71 6.51 -8.17
N ILE A 112 -3.74 5.69 -8.37
CA ILE A 112 -4.06 5.11 -9.67
C ILE A 112 -5.31 5.79 -10.23
N GLY A 113 -5.07 6.89 -10.93
CA GLY A 113 -6.08 7.53 -11.75
C GLY A 113 -6.36 6.76 -13.04
N THR A 114 -7.50 7.08 -13.65
CA THR A 114 -7.87 6.53 -14.97
C THR A 114 -6.84 6.96 -16.02
N THR A 115 -6.40 8.22 -16.01
CA THR A 115 -5.44 8.77 -16.99
C THR A 115 -3.99 8.72 -16.50
N THR A 116 -3.73 9.02 -15.23
CA THR A 116 -2.39 9.20 -14.68
C THR A 116 -2.21 8.29 -13.47
N VAL A 117 -1.01 7.71 -13.34
CA VAL A 117 -0.57 6.99 -12.15
C VAL A 117 0.58 7.76 -11.52
N VAL A 118 0.52 7.98 -10.21
CA VAL A 118 1.55 8.68 -9.44
C VAL A 118 2.03 7.77 -8.31
N VAL A 119 3.35 7.68 -8.13
CA VAL A 119 4.00 6.91 -7.07
C VAL A 119 4.90 7.83 -6.27
N TYR A 120 4.71 7.85 -4.96
CA TYR A 120 5.55 8.56 -4.00
C TYR A 120 6.39 7.55 -3.21
N LEU A 121 7.71 7.76 -3.18
CA LEU A 121 8.61 7.04 -2.28
C LEU A 121 8.66 7.76 -0.94
N ILE A 122 8.39 7.03 0.13
CA ILE A 122 8.25 7.59 1.49
C ILE A 122 9.27 6.92 2.41
N ASP A 123 9.94 7.74 3.22
CA ASP A 123 10.65 7.27 4.42
C ASP A 123 9.63 7.00 5.54
N LEU A 124 9.51 5.75 5.95
CA LEU A 124 8.54 5.33 6.96
C LEU A 124 9.02 5.63 8.39
N CYS A 125 10.28 6.01 8.58
CA CYS A 125 10.81 6.41 9.88
C CYS A 125 10.28 7.80 10.29
N ASP A 126 10.17 8.73 9.34
CA ASP A 126 9.76 10.12 9.62
C ASP A 126 8.59 10.64 8.75
N GLY A 127 8.09 9.81 7.83
CA GLY A 127 6.95 10.11 6.98
C GLY A 127 7.26 11.04 5.81
N LYS A 128 8.52 11.39 5.56
CA LYS A 128 8.89 12.30 4.47
C LYS A 128 8.79 11.64 3.11
N VAL A 129 8.26 12.39 2.15
CA VAL A 129 8.35 12.04 0.73
C VAL A 129 9.79 12.27 0.28
N LEU A 130 10.46 11.20 -0.12
CA LEU A 130 11.84 11.23 -0.61
C LEU A 130 11.89 11.61 -2.09
N ASN A 131 10.98 11.04 -2.89
CA ASN A 131 10.89 11.28 -4.32
C ASN A 131 9.49 10.89 -4.85
N HIS A 132 9.18 11.26 -6.09
CA HIS A 132 7.95 10.83 -6.76
C HIS A 132 8.14 10.69 -8.27
N ALA A 133 7.33 9.84 -8.88
CA ALA A 133 7.29 9.61 -10.32
C ALA A 133 5.85 9.50 -10.78
N ALA A 134 5.57 9.96 -11.99
CA ALA A 134 4.24 9.90 -12.58
C ALA A 134 4.31 9.52 -14.05
N ALA A 135 3.27 8.84 -14.53
CA ALA A 135 3.12 8.54 -15.95
C ALA A 135 1.65 8.35 -16.33
N TYR A 136 1.39 8.36 -17.64
CA TYR A 136 0.10 7.90 -18.14
C TYR A 136 -0.14 6.44 -17.76
N ASN A 137 -1.38 6.15 -17.37
CA ASN A 137 -1.85 4.80 -17.13
C ASN A 137 -1.89 4.05 -18.47
N ALA A 138 -1.06 3.01 -18.63
CA ALA A 138 -0.93 2.28 -19.89
C ALA A 138 -2.23 1.59 -20.34
N GLN A 139 -3.21 1.42 -19.42
CA GLN A 139 -4.55 0.97 -19.76
C GLN A 139 -5.29 1.90 -20.74
N ILE A 140 -4.83 3.15 -20.93
CA ILE A 140 -5.40 4.10 -21.89
C ILE A 140 -5.47 3.54 -23.31
N ILE A 141 -4.53 2.67 -23.69
CA ILE A 141 -4.49 2.00 -25.01
C ILE A 141 -5.73 1.11 -25.22
N MET A 142 -6.34 0.63 -24.12
CA MET A 142 -7.53 -0.23 -24.14
C MET A 142 -8.82 0.56 -23.87
N GLY A 143 -8.72 1.82 -23.45
CA GLY A 143 -9.89 2.66 -23.21
C GLY A 143 -9.52 3.91 -22.42
N GLU A 144 -10.04 5.05 -22.87
CA GLU A 144 -9.84 6.34 -22.21
C GLU A 144 -10.68 6.47 -20.93
N ASP A 145 -11.83 5.80 -20.88
CA ASP A 145 -12.77 5.82 -19.76
C ASP A 145 -12.93 4.44 -19.08
N ILE A 146 -13.51 4.46 -17.88
CA ILE A 146 -13.76 3.29 -17.04
C ILE A 146 -14.71 2.28 -17.69
N LEU A 147 -15.80 2.72 -18.33
CA LEU A 147 -16.80 1.81 -18.91
C LEU A 147 -16.23 1.05 -20.12
N THR A 148 -15.42 1.73 -20.93
CA THR A 148 -14.72 1.10 -22.05
C THR A 148 -13.73 0.06 -21.54
N ARG A 149 -12.97 0.34 -20.47
CA ARG A 149 -12.07 -0.65 -19.85
C ARG A 149 -12.83 -1.83 -19.26
N ILE A 150 -13.96 -1.61 -18.60
CA ILE A 150 -14.81 -2.69 -18.10
C ILE A 150 -15.26 -3.58 -19.26
N ARG A 151 -15.72 -3.00 -20.38
CA ARG A 151 -16.09 -3.77 -21.57
C ARG A 151 -14.92 -4.60 -22.09
N GLN A 152 -13.73 -3.99 -22.22
CA GLN A 152 -12.52 -4.71 -22.66
C GLN A 152 -12.16 -5.85 -21.72
N ALA A 153 -12.32 -5.69 -20.40
CA ALA A 153 -12.02 -6.74 -19.42
C ALA A 153 -12.88 -8.00 -19.64
N LEU A 154 -14.06 -7.88 -20.28
CA LEU A 154 -14.96 -9.00 -20.57
C LEU A 154 -14.61 -9.73 -21.87
N GLU A 155 -13.77 -9.16 -22.72
CA GLU A 155 -13.26 -9.84 -23.90
C GLU A 155 -12.24 -10.91 -23.50
N PRO A 156 -12.07 -11.98 -24.29
CA PRO A 156 -11.09 -13.02 -24.01
C PRO A 156 -9.67 -12.47 -23.78
N GLY A 157 -9.11 -12.70 -22.58
CA GLY A 157 -7.79 -12.21 -22.17
C GLY A 157 -7.70 -10.70 -21.91
N GLY A 158 -8.82 -9.97 -21.96
CA GLY A 158 -8.85 -8.53 -21.76
C GLY A 158 -8.53 -8.11 -20.32
N LEU A 159 -9.03 -8.84 -19.33
CA LEU A 159 -8.74 -8.60 -17.91
C LEU A 159 -7.24 -8.72 -17.62
N ASP A 160 -6.60 -9.81 -18.04
CA ASP A 160 -5.16 -10.04 -17.84
C ASP A 160 -4.32 -8.94 -18.50
N ARG A 161 -4.71 -8.49 -19.70
CA ARG A 161 -4.02 -7.40 -20.40
C ARG A 161 -4.14 -6.06 -19.66
N LEU A 162 -5.33 -5.74 -19.13
CA LEU A 162 -5.56 -4.51 -18.35
C LEU A 162 -4.80 -4.54 -17.02
N GLN A 163 -4.80 -5.69 -16.33
CA GLN A 163 -4.08 -5.91 -15.08
C GLN A 163 -2.57 -5.77 -15.33
N LYS A 164 -2.06 -6.45 -16.35
CA LYS A 164 -0.66 -6.36 -16.75
C LYS A 164 -0.25 -4.93 -17.09
N ALA A 165 -1.08 -4.19 -17.83
CA ALA A 165 -0.76 -2.81 -18.20
C ALA A 165 -0.59 -1.87 -16.99
N VAL A 166 -1.45 -1.99 -15.97
CA VAL A 166 -1.30 -1.17 -14.75
C VAL A 166 -0.11 -1.62 -13.92
N VAL A 167 0.12 -2.93 -13.76
CA VAL A 167 1.30 -3.44 -13.02
C VAL A 167 2.61 -3.06 -13.71
N GLU A 168 2.71 -3.17 -15.02
CA GLU A 168 3.90 -2.71 -15.78
C GLU A 168 4.12 -1.21 -15.64
N THR A 169 3.04 -0.42 -15.57
CA THR A 169 3.13 1.03 -15.29
C THR A 169 3.72 1.27 -13.91
N LEU A 170 3.22 0.57 -12.88
CA LEU A 170 3.70 0.69 -11.51
C LEU A 170 5.16 0.25 -11.38
N ASN A 171 5.52 -0.91 -11.90
CA ASN A 171 6.89 -1.43 -11.80
C ASN A 171 7.90 -0.54 -12.54
N ARG A 172 7.51 0.08 -13.65
CA ARG A 172 8.34 1.09 -14.31
C ARG A 172 8.55 2.31 -13.42
N LEU A 173 7.48 2.86 -12.83
CA LEU A 173 7.59 4.02 -11.92
C LEU A 173 8.42 3.69 -10.67
N ILE A 174 8.26 2.50 -10.11
CA ILE A 174 9.06 2.00 -8.98
C ILE A 174 10.55 1.94 -9.37
N LYS A 175 10.86 1.43 -10.57
CA LYS A 175 12.22 1.37 -11.08
C LYS A 175 12.80 2.76 -11.37
N ASP A 176 11.98 3.71 -11.82
CA ASP A 176 12.41 5.10 -12.03
C ASP A 176 12.80 5.77 -10.69
N LEU A 177 12.12 5.39 -9.60
CA LEU A 177 12.42 5.86 -8.23
C LEU A 177 13.61 5.13 -7.59
N CYS A 178 13.75 3.83 -7.86
CA CYS A 178 14.74 2.93 -7.29
C CYS A 178 15.35 2.06 -8.39
N PRO A 179 16.41 2.53 -9.08
CA PRO A 179 16.93 1.89 -10.30
C PRO A 179 17.60 0.53 -10.04
N LEU A 180 18.11 0.28 -8.83
CA LEU A 180 18.76 -0.98 -8.51
C LEU A 180 17.76 -1.98 -7.89
N PRO A 181 17.73 -3.26 -8.32
CA PRO A 181 16.82 -4.25 -7.75
C PRO A 181 16.93 -4.40 -6.23
N ARG A 182 18.11 -4.19 -5.64
CA ARG A 182 18.29 -4.25 -4.19
C ARG A 182 17.61 -3.10 -3.45
N GLU A 183 17.40 -1.96 -4.10
CA GLU A 183 16.70 -0.80 -3.53
C GLU A 183 15.20 -1.05 -3.51
N THR A 184 14.63 -1.62 -4.59
CA THR A 184 13.19 -1.94 -4.62
C THR A 184 12.81 -2.99 -3.56
N GLN A 185 13.71 -3.93 -3.25
CA GLN A 185 13.50 -4.90 -2.16
C GLN A 185 13.48 -4.28 -0.76
N LYS A 186 13.97 -3.04 -0.59
CA LYS A 186 13.86 -2.30 0.68
C LYS A 186 12.51 -1.60 0.86
N ILE A 187 11.67 -1.58 -0.19
CA ILE A 187 10.29 -1.10 -0.11
C ILE A 187 9.46 -2.20 0.55
N THR A 188 8.96 -1.91 1.75
CA THR A 188 8.35 -2.92 2.62
C THR A 188 6.86 -2.70 2.86
N ALA A 189 6.29 -1.57 2.43
CA ALA A 189 4.85 -1.30 2.57
C ALA A 189 4.34 -0.47 1.40
N VAL A 190 3.08 -0.68 1.01
CA VAL A 190 2.43 0.10 -0.04
C VAL A 190 1.01 0.47 0.39
N ALA A 191 0.61 1.72 0.14
CA ALA A 191 -0.77 2.18 0.22
C ALA A 191 -1.23 2.67 -1.15
N ILE A 192 -2.42 2.26 -1.59
CA ILE A 192 -2.98 2.57 -2.92
C ILE A 192 -4.34 3.26 -2.76
N GLY A 193 -4.43 4.50 -3.25
CA GLY A 193 -5.70 5.20 -3.50
C GLY A 193 -6.08 5.08 -4.97
N ALA A 194 -7.32 4.67 -5.25
CA ALA A 194 -7.84 4.59 -6.61
C ALA A 194 -9.35 4.42 -6.60
N ASN A 195 -10.00 4.73 -7.72
CA ASN A 195 -11.41 4.38 -7.89
C ASN A 195 -11.60 2.86 -7.91
N THR A 196 -12.83 2.42 -7.66
CA THR A 196 -13.18 1.01 -7.49
C THR A 196 -12.82 0.15 -8.70
N THR A 197 -13.00 0.66 -9.93
CA THR A 197 -12.65 -0.11 -11.14
C THR A 197 -11.14 -0.28 -11.25
N MET A 198 -10.35 0.77 -10.97
CA MET A 198 -8.89 0.68 -11.01
C MET A 198 -8.35 -0.35 -10.01
N ILE A 199 -8.91 -0.43 -8.80
CA ILE A 199 -8.56 -1.49 -7.84
C ILE A 199 -8.92 -2.88 -8.38
N HIS A 200 -10.11 -3.06 -8.97
CA HIS A 200 -10.49 -4.36 -9.52
C HIS A 200 -9.55 -4.78 -10.65
N LEU A 201 -9.20 -3.87 -11.56
CA LEU A 201 -8.28 -4.16 -12.64
C LEU A 201 -6.85 -4.45 -12.14
N LEU A 202 -6.35 -3.71 -11.14
CA LEU A 202 -5.05 -3.98 -10.51
C LEU A 202 -4.99 -5.38 -9.90
N LEU A 203 -6.05 -5.80 -9.22
CA LEU A 203 -6.14 -7.07 -8.52
C LEU A 203 -6.58 -8.24 -9.42
N GLY A 204 -6.77 -8.01 -10.73
CA GLY A 204 -7.25 -9.04 -11.66
C GLY A 204 -8.65 -9.55 -11.32
N LEU A 205 -9.48 -8.72 -10.67
CA LEU A 205 -10.87 -9.04 -10.34
C LEU A 205 -11.79 -8.64 -11.48
N ASN A 206 -12.78 -9.49 -11.78
CA ASN A 206 -13.77 -9.20 -12.82
C ASN A 206 -14.60 -7.94 -12.44
N PRO A 207 -14.58 -6.87 -13.26
CA PRO A 207 -15.28 -5.62 -12.95
C PRO A 207 -16.70 -5.54 -13.56
N ALA A 208 -17.22 -6.61 -14.19
CA ALA A 208 -18.47 -6.60 -14.96
C ALA A 208 -19.66 -5.98 -14.21
N SER A 209 -19.81 -6.33 -12.94
CA SER A 209 -20.96 -5.97 -12.11
C SER A 209 -20.90 -4.52 -11.60
N ILE A 210 -19.75 -3.85 -11.75
CA ILE A 210 -19.60 -2.43 -11.36
C ILE A 210 -20.54 -1.56 -12.19
N CYS A 211 -20.66 -1.83 -13.50
CA CYS A 211 -21.46 -1.05 -14.45
C CYS A 211 -22.79 -1.71 -14.83
N ARG A 212 -23.22 -2.75 -14.12
CA ARG A 212 -24.48 -3.47 -14.37
C ARG A 212 -25.34 -3.42 -13.14
N ASP A 213 -26.60 -3.04 -13.30
CA ASP A 213 -27.59 -3.09 -12.23
C ASP A 213 -27.55 -4.46 -11.51
N PRO A 214 -27.45 -4.48 -10.16
CA PRO A 214 -27.61 -3.38 -9.21
C PRO A 214 -26.31 -2.64 -8.80
N TYR A 215 -25.30 -2.58 -9.67
CA TYR A 215 -24.04 -1.85 -9.52
C TYR A 215 -23.21 -2.32 -8.32
N THR A 216 -22.87 -3.60 -8.29
CA THR A 216 -22.21 -4.25 -7.15
C THR A 216 -20.75 -4.57 -7.48
N PRO A 217 -19.76 -3.92 -6.84
CA PRO A 217 -18.37 -4.34 -6.94
C PRO A 217 -18.16 -5.72 -6.31
N SER A 218 -17.14 -6.44 -6.76
CA SER A 218 -16.78 -7.75 -6.21
C SER A 218 -16.28 -7.66 -4.77
N VAL A 219 -15.57 -6.57 -4.46
CA VAL A 219 -15.05 -6.29 -3.13
C VAL A 219 -14.92 -4.77 -2.92
N ASN A 220 -15.29 -4.31 -1.73
CA ASN A 220 -15.08 -2.92 -1.31
C ASN A 220 -13.81 -2.76 -0.45
N ASN A 221 -13.50 -3.73 0.40
CA ASN A 221 -12.32 -3.73 1.24
C ASN A 221 -11.49 -5.01 0.97
N PRO A 222 -10.52 -4.97 0.06
CA PRO A 222 -9.69 -6.13 -0.26
C PRO A 222 -8.67 -6.46 0.86
N GLY A 223 -8.46 -5.56 1.82
CA GLY A 223 -7.53 -5.75 2.93
C GLY A 223 -6.06 -5.57 2.52
N LEU A 224 -5.19 -6.35 3.16
CA LEU A 224 -3.74 -6.36 2.92
C LEU A 224 -3.38 -7.55 2.03
N ILE A 225 -2.81 -7.27 0.86
CA ILE A 225 -2.42 -8.28 -0.12
C ILE A 225 -0.89 -8.27 -0.26
N PRO A 226 -0.20 -9.42 -0.25
CA PRO A 226 1.22 -9.47 -0.56
C PRO A 226 1.56 -8.91 -1.94
N ALA A 227 2.68 -8.20 -2.04
CA ALA A 227 3.14 -7.58 -3.29
C ALA A 227 3.34 -8.59 -4.44
N ASP A 228 3.78 -9.81 -4.12
CA ASP A 228 3.99 -10.88 -5.10
C ASP A 228 2.68 -11.40 -5.73
N GLU A 229 1.57 -11.41 -4.99
CA GLU A 229 0.24 -11.79 -5.51
C GLU A 229 -0.28 -10.78 -6.55
N ILE A 230 0.12 -9.51 -6.46
CA ILE A 230 -0.23 -8.46 -7.43
C ILE A 230 0.77 -8.42 -8.60
N GLY A 231 2.04 -8.77 -8.33
CA GLY A 231 3.14 -8.70 -9.30
C GLY A 231 3.97 -7.42 -9.21
N LEU A 232 4.04 -6.79 -8.03
CA LEU A 232 4.86 -5.59 -7.81
C LEU A 232 6.32 -5.96 -7.56
N ASP A 233 7.25 -5.26 -8.22
CA ASP A 233 8.71 -5.53 -8.17
C ASP A 233 9.40 -4.93 -6.91
N ILE A 234 8.83 -5.20 -5.73
CA ILE A 234 9.32 -4.77 -4.41
C ILE A 234 9.59 -5.97 -3.50
N ASN A 235 9.73 -5.80 -2.19
CA ASN A 235 9.78 -6.95 -1.28
C ASN A 235 8.52 -7.82 -1.51
N PRO A 236 8.65 -9.11 -1.87
CA PRO A 236 7.53 -9.93 -2.30
C PRO A 236 6.47 -10.13 -1.21
N LEU A 237 6.88 -10.04 0.06
CA LEU A 237 6.00 -10.20 1.21
C LEU A 237 5.48 -8.85 1.76
N ALA A 238 5.85 -7.72 1.14
CA ALA A 238 5.36 -6.41 1.54
C ALA A 238 3.82 -6.37 1.47
N PRO A 239 3.13 -5.90 2.53
CA PRO A 239 1.71 -5.66 2.47
C PRO A 239 1.39 -4.48 1.54
N VAL A 240 0.47 -4.72 0.61
CA VAL A 240 -0.17 -3.72 -0.23
C VAL A 240 -1.57 -3.47 0.32
N TYR A 241 -1.77 -2.28 0.87
CA TYR A 241 -3.07 -1.81 1.37
C TYR A 241 -3.78 -1.00 0.30
N CYS A 242 -4.90 -1.51 -0.22
CA CYS A 242 -5.78 -0.73 -1.09
C CYS A 242 -6.84 -0.04 -0.23
N LEU A 243 -6.98 1.28 -0.35
CA LEU A 243 -8.00 2.03 0.36
C LEU A 243 -9.40 1.47 -0.01
N PRO A 244 -10.31 1.34 0.97
CA PRO A 244 -11.60 0.76 0.73
C PRO A 244 -12.47 1.65 -0.17
N SER A 245 -13.29 1.01 -1.00
CA SER A 245 -14.35 1.66 -1.76
C SER A 245 -15.68 1.65 -0.99
N ILE A 246 -16.57 2.59 -1.28
CA ILE A 246 -17.96 2.59 -0.78
C ILE A 246 -18.87 1.82 -1.74
N GLY A 247 -18.66 1.96 -3.04
CA GLY A 247 -19.44 1.30 -4.08
C GLY A 247 -18.82 1.49 -5.46
N SER A 248 -19.54 1.16 -6.53
CA SER A 248 -18.99 1.11 -7.91
C SER A 248 -18.26 2.36 -8.40
N TYR A 249 -18.72 3.54 -7.99
CA TYR A 249 -18.24 4.84 -8.50
C TYR A 249 -17.69 5.75 -7.41
N LEU A 250 -17.45 5.22 -6.21
CA LEU A 250 -16.86 5.98 -5.10
C LEU A 250 -15.81 5.11 -4.41
N GLY A 251 -14.56 5.31 -4.83
CA GLY A 251 -13.43 4.47 -4.46
C GLY A 251 -12.59 5.01 -3.32
N GLY A 252 -11.41 4.40 -3.18
CA GLY A 252 -10.45 4.71 -2.12
C GLY A 252 -9.74 6.04 -2.32
N ASP A 253 -9.65 6.53 -3.56
CA ASP A 253 -9.22 7.88 -3.90
C ASP A 253 -10.04 8.95 -3.16
N VAL A 254 -11.37 8.86 -3.25
CA VAL A 254 -12.29 9.77 -2.55
C VAL A 254 -12.18 9.61 -1.03
N ILE A 255 -12.09 8.37 -0.53
CA ILE A 255 -11.88 8.12 0.91
C ILE A 255 -10.58 8.76 1.40
N GLY A 256 -9.50 8.66 0.63
CA GLY A 256 -8.24 9.35 0.91
C GLY A 256 -8.41 10.86 1.04
N GLY A 257 -9.17 11.47 0.12
CA GLY A 257 -9.52 12.90 0.17
C GLY A 257 -10.32 13.28 1.43
N ILE A 258 -11.31 12.47 1.82
CA ILE A 258 -12.09 12.67 3.06
C ILE A 258 -11.19 12.58 4.31
N LEU A 259 -10.25 11.64 4.33
CA LEU A 259 -9.32 11.45 5.45
C LEU A 259 -8.37 12.65 5.57
N VAL A 260 -7.73 13.06 4.47
CA VAL A 260 -6.75 14.15 4.45
C VAL A 260 -7.40 15.51 4.71
N SER A 261 -8.59 15.75 4.18
CA SER A 261 -9.33 17.01 4.43
C SER A 261 -9.78 17.18 5.88
N GLY A 262 -9.87 16.08 6.64
CA GLY A 262 -10.38 16.06 7.99
C GLY A 262 -11.85 16.46 8.09
N MET A 263 -12.61 16.45 6.98
CA MET A 263 -13.99 16.91 6.97
C MET A 263 -14.88 16.10 7.92
N HIS A 264 -14.62 14.80 8.05
CA HIS A 264 -15.26 13.84 8.96
C HIS A 264 -15.00 14.06 10.46
N LYS A 265 -14.24 15.10 10.81
CA LYS A 265 -13.92 15.49 12.20
C LYS A 265 -14.50 16.87 12.54
N LYS A 266 -15.21 17.52 11.61
CA LYS A 266 -15.71 18.88 11.79
C LYS A 266 -17.18 18.83 12.18
N ALA A 267 -17.64 19.79 12.95
CA ALA A 267 -19.08 19.91 13.23
C ALA A 267 -19.83 20.53 12.03
N ASP A 268 -19.16 21.36 11.24
CA ASP A 268 -19.76 22.08 10.12
C ASP A 268 -19.87 21.21 8.87
N VAL A 269 -21.02 21.30 8.18
CA VAL A 269 -21.24 20.64 6.88
C VAL A 269 -20.21 21.15 5.88
N SER A 270 -19.48 20.21 5.29
CA SER A 270 -18.43 20.42 4.32
C SER A 270 -18.81 19.80 2.97
N LEU A 271 -18.29 20.39 1.90
CA LEU A 271 -18.41 19.87 0.54
C LEU A 271 -16.99 19.58 0.03
N PHE A 272 -16.71 18.32 -0.29
CA PHE A 272 -15.52 17.87 -0.99
C PHE A 272 -15.87 17.58 -2.44
N VAL A 273 -15.06 18.08 -3.36
CA VAL A 273 -15.23 17.90 -4.80
C VAL A 273 -13.90 17.45 -5.35
N ASP A 274 -13.84 16.21 -5.84
CA ASP A 274 -12.72 15.71 -6.64
C ASP A 274 -13.02 15.98 -8.12
N ILE A 275 -12.07 16.65 -8.79
CA ILE A 275 -12.21 17.04 -10.19
C ILE A 275 -11.14 16.28 -10.97
N GLY A 276 -11.52 15.11 -11.47
CA GLY A 276 -10.68 14.25 -12.28
C GLY A 276 -11.35 13.88 -13.60
N THR A 277 -11.05 12.67 -14.09
CA THR A 277 -11.78 12.08 -15.24
C THR A 277 -13.27 11.91 -14.93
N ASN A 278 -13.59 11.67 -13.66
CA ASN A 278 -14.93 11.71 -13.11
C ASN A 278 -15.07 12.95 -12.21
N GLY A 279 -16.31 13.33 -11.91
CA GLY A 279 -16.61 14.34 -10.89
C GLY A 279 -17.23 13.68 -9.66
N GLU A 280 -16.41 13.42 -8.64
CA GLU A 280 -16.87 12.88 -7.36
C GLU A 280 -17.18 14.00 -6.37
N ILE A 281 -18.37 13.96 -5.76
CA ILE A 281 -18.83 14.98 -4.81
C ILE A 281 -19.24 14.28 -3.51
N VAL A 282 -18.73 14.77 -2.39
CA VAL A 282 -19.06 14.29 -1.05
C VAL A 282 -19.51 15.47 -0.19
N MET A 283 -20.66 15.35 0.45
CA MET A 283 -21.21 16.35 1.37
C MET A 283 -21.44 15.72 2.74
N GLY A 284 -20.90 16.32 3.80
CA GLY A 284 -21.01 15.76 5.15
C GLY A 284 -20.10 16.46 6.16
N ASN A 285 -20.04 15.91 7.37
CA ASN A 285 -19.27 16.39 8.52
C ASN A 285 -18.88 15.22 9.44
#